data_AF-A0A6A3M404-F1
#
_entry.id   AF-A0A6A3M404-F1
#
_cell.length_a   1.000
_cell.length_b   1.000
_cell.length_c   1.000
_cell.angle_alpha   90.00
_cell.angle_beta   90.00
_cell.angle_gamma   90.00
#
_symmetry.space_group_name_H-M   'P 1'
#
loop_
_entity.id
_entity.type
_entity.pdbx_description
1 polymer ?
#
loop_
_entity_poly.entity_id
_entity_poly.type
_entity_poly.pdbx_seq_one_letter_code
_entity_poly.pdbx_strand_id
1 'polypeptide(L)'
;MSAFFPVISSLNPAVPSVAAPKARPASVLATSAAKWDARLSHDPIHDTAYYGKCMIGGVLSCGLTHTGITPLDVVKCNMQVNPTKFNGLLPGIKTIASEEGASALFKGWAPTAIGYSAQGMCKFGFYEFFKDMYSNIAGEENAYKYRGAIYLAGSASAEFFADMALCPMEMVKVKVQTSPAGTFPVEFGAAVAAMKANSAETRFPFGSLVPLWSRQIPYTMAKFFFFEKVVEAFYTHVFTEPKSSYPKSTQLGVTFASGYLAGVICAIVSHPADSVVSLMGKAENKGKGFGQIASETGLVNLATKGLGTRIIMIGTLTGAQWWIYDTFKTVMGMGTSGGAAPKKN
;
A
#
# COMPACT_ATOMS: atom_id res chain seq x y z
N MET A 1 57.95 0.66 -45.64
CA MET A 1 56.73 -0.18 -45.61
C MET A 1 55.54 0.77 -45.57
N SER A 2 55.12 1.31 -46.71
CA SER A 2 53.95 0.80 -47.48
C SER A 2 52.67 0.87 -46.63
N ALA A 3 51.97 1.99 -46.60
CA ALA A 3 50.97 2.42 -47.60
C ALA A 3 49.77 1.48 -47.64
N PHE A 4 48.64 1.90 -47.05
CA PHE A 4 47.23 1.55 -47.34
C PHE A 4 46.39 2.18 -46.20
N PHE A 5 45.38 3.01 -46.35
CA PHE A 5 44.92 3.90 -47.41
C PHE A 5 44.05 4.94 -46.66
N PRO A 6 44.16 6.24 -46.99
CA PRO A 6 43.38 7.32 -46.40
C PRO A 6 42.08 7.52 -47.19
N VAL A 7 40.91 7.44 -46.55
CA VAL A 7 39.68 8.10 -47.02
C VAL A 7 38.81 8.37 -45.79
N ILE A 8 38.68 9.63 -45.41
CA ILE A 8 37.51 10.33 -44.83
C ILE A 8 38.04 11.71 -44.41
N SER A 9 38.29 12.57 -45.41
CA SER A 9 38.52 14.01 -45.21
C SER A 9 37.83 14.82 -46.31
N SER A 10 36.69 14.33 -46.81
CA SER A 10 35.91 15.04 -47.83
C SER A 10 34.44 14.66 -47.81
N LEU A 11 33.78 14.77 -46.65
CA LEU A 11 32.32 14.87 -46.55
C LEU A 11 31.98 15.75 -45.35
N ASN A 12 32.00 17.05 -45.58
CA ASN A 12 31.37 18.05 -44.73
C ASN A 12 29.97 18.32 -45.30
N PRO A 13 28.89 17.71 -44.78
CA PRO A 13 27.55 18.24 -45.01
C PRO A 13 27.25 19.29 -43.95
N ALA A 14 26.79 20.44 -44.43
CA ALA A 14 26.41 21.62 -43.66
C ALA A 14 25.54 21.29 -42.43
N VAL A 15 25.86 21.98 -41.33
CA VAL A 15 25.03 22.08 -40.13
C VAL A 15 23.61 22.54 -40.52
N PRO A 16 22.55 21.75 -40.27
CA PRO A 16 21.19 22.23 -40.46
C PRO A 16 20.90 23.29 -39.39
N SER A 17 20.55 24.49 -39.86
CA SER A 17 19.97 25.55 -39.04
C SER A 17 18.79 25.00 -38.22
N VAL A 18 18.77 25.34 -36.93
CA VAL A 18 17.69 25.05 -35.99
C VAL A 18 16.41 25.68 -36.52
N ALA A 19 15.53 24.86 -37.09
CA ALA A 19 14.18 25.28 -37.40
C ALA A 19 13.43 25.55 -36.08
N ALA A 20 12.90 26.76 -35.95
CA ALA A 20 12.00 27.18 -34.88
C ALA A 20 10.87 26.13 -34.66
N PRO A 21 10.36 25.97 -33.42
CA PRO A 21 9.32 25.00 -33.14
C PRO A 21 8.12 25.25 -34.05
N LYS A 22 7.75 24.23 -34.84
CA LYS A 22 6.53 24.26 -35.67
C LYS A 22 5.35 24.64 -34.78
N ALA A 23 4.73 25.77 -35.09
CA ALA A 23 3.51 26.22 -34.44
C ALA A 23 2.48 25.09 -34.42
N ARG A 24 1.84 24.89 -33.26
CA ARG A 24 0.68 23.98 -33.12
C ARG A 24 -0.32 24.30 -34.23
N PRO A 25 -0.93 23.30 -34.88
CA PRO A 25 -2.01 23.58 -35.80
C PRO A 25 -3.12 24.31 -35.04
N ALA A 26 -3.41 25.53 -35.48
CA ALA A 26 -4.47 26.35 -34.92
C ALA A 26 -5.81 25.64 -35.13
N SER A 27 -6.48 25.37 -34.00
CA SER A 27 -7.93 25.36 -33.79
C SER A 27 -8.79 25.31 -35.06
N VAL A 28 -9.21 24.12 -35.45
CA VAL A 28 -10.36 23.93 -36.36
C VAL A 28 -11.61 23.76 -35.51
N LEU A 29 -12.44 24.79 -35.52
CA LEU A 29 -13.85 24.93 -35.10
C LEU A 29 -14.59 23.72 -34.49
N ALA A 30 -15.19 23.99 -33.32
CA ALA A 30 -16.61 23.73 -32.96
C ALA A 30 -16.94 22.70 -31.85
N THR A 31 -17.74 23.21 -30.89
CA THR A 31 -18.78 22.58 -30.07
C THR A 31 -18.44 21.81 -28.77
N SER A 32 -19.07 22.31 -27.69
CA SER A 32 -18.99 21.95 -26.27
C SER A 32 -17.68 22.33 -25.58
N ALA A 33 -17.78 23.01 -24.43
CA ALA A 33 -16.66 23.13 -23.51
C ALA A 33 -16.12 21.71 -23.26
N ALA A 34 -14.86 21.45 -23.61
CA ALA A 34 -14.27 20.13 -23.46
C ALA A 34 -14.51 19.64 -22.03
N LYS A 35 -15.27 18.56 -21.89
CA LYS A 35 -15.58 17.97 -20.58
C LYS A 35 -14.24 17.61 -19.92
N TRP A 36 -13.96 18.20 -18.77
CA TRP A 36 -12.71 17.98 -18.06
C TRP A 36 -12.50 16.48 -17.79
N ASP A 37 -11.28 16.02 -18.05
CA ASP A 37 -10.84 14.65 -17.81
C ASP A 37 -9.56 14.65 -16.97
N ALA A 38 -9.68 14.24 -15.71
CA ALA A 38 -8.61 14.10 -14.74
C ALA A 38 -7.46 13.23 -15.25
N ARG A 39 -7.74 12.24 -16.11
CA ARG A 39 -6.71 11.37 -16.69
C ARG A 39 -5.71 12.11 -17.57
N LEU A 40 -6.12 13.22 -18.16
CA LEU A 40 -5.30 14.09 -19.00
C LEU A 40 -4.65 15.24 -18.21
N SER A 41 -4.99 15.39 -16.93
CA SER A 41 -4.51 16.49 -16.08
C SER A 41 -3.15 16.22 -15.43
N HIS A 42 -2.61 15.02 -15.62
CA HIS A 42 -1.36 14.55 -15.03
C HIS A 42 -0.36 14.12 -16.12
N ASP A 43 0.94 14.25 -15.81
CA ASP A 43 2.03 13.69 -16.61
C ASP A 43 2.70 12.54 -15.84
N PRO A 44 2.71 11.29 -16.37
CA PRO A 44 2.13 10.85 -17.64
C PRO A 44 0.60 10.73 -17.62
N ILE A 45 -0.01 10.67 -18.81
CA ILE A 45 -1.45 10.45 -18.99
C ILE A 45 -1.86 9.13 -18.32
N HIS A 46 -2.98 9.16 -17.58
CA HIS A 46 -3.53 7.96 -16.94
C HIS A 46 -4.32 7.12 -17.94
N ASP A 47 -3.61 6.29 -18.70
CA ASP A 47 -4.18 5.28 -19.60
C ASP A 47 -4.20 3.88 -18.95
N THR A 48 -4.65 2.87 -19.69
CA THR A 48 -4.66 1.48 -19.21
C THR A 48 -3.25 0.99 -18.84
N ALA A 49 -2.21 1.46 -19.54
CA ALA A 49 -0.83 1.10 -19.23
C ALA A 49 -0.36 1.73 -17.92
N TYR A 50 -0.76 2.97 -17.62
CA TYR A 50 -0.51 3.63 -16.34
C TYR A 50 -1.12 2.84 -15.18
N TYR A 51 -2.41 2.50 -15.26
CA TYR A 51 -3.06 1.70 -14.21
C TYR A 51 -2.42 0.32 -14.07
N GLY A 52 -2.07 -0.34 -15.18
CA GLY A 52 -1.36 -1.62 -15.16
C GLY A 52 0.01 -1.54 -14.49
N LYS A 53 0.77 -0.47 -14.73
CA LYS A 53 2.03 -0.22 -14.01
C LYS A 53 1.77 0.02 -12.52
N CYS A 54 0.73 0.77 -12.15
CA CYS A 54 0.35 0.96 -10.75
C CYS A 54 -0.02 -0.36 -10.06
N MET A 55 -0.72 -1.25 -10.77
CA MET A 55 -1.02 -2.60 -10.29
C MET A 55 0.25 -3.41 -10.02
N ILE A 56 1.22 -3.43 -10.95
CA ILE A 56 2.49 -4.15 -10.77
C ILE A 56 3.32 -3.54 -9.63
N GLY A 57 3.39 -2.21 -9.56
CA GLY A 57 4.02 -1.51 -8.44
C GLY A 57 3.40 -1.90 -7.10
N GLY A 58 2.06 -2.03 -7.06
CA GLY A 58 1.32 -2.47 -5.89
C GLY A 58 1.64 -3.92 -5.49
N VAL A 59 1.77 -4.83 -6.47
CA VAL A 59 2.22 -6.22 -6.24
C VAL A 59 3.59 -6.23 -5.57
N LEU A 60 4.57 -5.50 -6.12
CA LEU A 60 5.92 -5.44 -5.57
C LEU A 60 5.93 -4.79 -4.18
N SER A 61 5.20 -3.70 -4.02
CA SER A 61 5.09 -2.97 -2.75
C SER A 61 4.52 -3.85 -1.64
N CYS A 62 3.29 -4.32 -1.75
CA CYS A 62 2.65 -5.10 -0.70
C CYS A 62 3.24 -6.52 -0.60
N GLY A 63 3.49 -7.19 -1.72
CA GLY A 63 4.01 -8.56 -1.75
C GLY A 63 5.39 -8.67 -1.08
N LEU A 64 6.37 -7.83 -1.46
CA LEU A 64 7.72 -7.90 -0.89
C LEU A 64 7.73 -7.52 0.59
N THR A 65 7.03 -6.45 0.95
CA THR A 65 7.02 -5.96 2.33
C THR A 65 6.35 -6.96 3.27
N HIS A 66 5.16 -7.47 2.92
CA HIS A 66 4.46 -8.45 3.75
C HIS A 66 5.20 -9.79 3.83
N THR A 67 5.80 -10.25 2.73
CA THR A 67 6.62 -11.46 2.74
C THR A 67 7.83 -11.27 3.66
N GLY A 68 8.52 -10.13 3.58
CA GLY A 68 9.68 -9.80 4.41
C GLY A 68 9.38 -9.73 5.91
N ILE A 69 8.18 -9.29 6.29
CA ILE A 69 7.76 -9.25 7.71
C ILE A 69 7.09 -10.53 8.20
N THR A 70 7.00 -11.60 7.39
CA THR A 70 6.38 -12.88 7.79
C THR A 70 6.91 -13.41 9.12
N PRO A 71 8.22 -13.37 9.43
CA PRO A 71 8.73 -13.77 10.76
C PRO A 71 8.10 -13.03 11.92
N LEU A 72 7.88 -11.72 11.77
CA LEU A 72 7.26 -10.90 12.80
C LEU A 72 5.76 -11.22 12.91
N ASP A 73 5.09 -11.48 11.79
CA ASP A 73 3.67 -11.84 11.76
C ASP A 73 3.41 -13.20 12.40
N VAL A 74 4.28 -14.20 12.17
CA VAL A 74 4.19 -15.52 12.81
C VAL A 74 4.28 -15.38 14.33
N VAL A 75 5.27 -14.61 14.82
CA VAL A 75 5.45 -14.38 16.27
C VAL A 75 4.25 -13.64 16.84
N LYS A 76 3.76 -12.61 16.14
CA LYS A 76 2.59 -11.83 16.56
C LYS A 76 1.34 -12.70 16.66
N CYS A 77 1.08 -13.57 15.69
CA CYS A 77 -0.07 -14.49 15.73
C CYS A 77 0.04 -15.45 16.92
N ASN A 78 1.24 -16.00 17.15
CA ASN A 78 1.50 -16.88 18.29
C ASN A 78 1.32 -16.17 19.65
N MET A 79 1.73 -14.89 19.76
CA MET A 79 1.47 -14.07 20.95
C MET A 79 -0.03 -13.82 21.20
N GLN A 80 -0.84 -13.71 20.14
CA GLN A 80 -2.28 -13.52 20.27
C GLN A 80 -2.98 -14.80 20.72
N VAL A 81 -2.51 -15.96 20.27
CA VAL A 81 -3.07 -17.27 20.63
C VAL A 81 -2.59 -17.74 22.01
N ASN A 82 -1.30 -17.52 22.33
CA ASN A 82 -0.68 -18.02 23.56
C ASN A 82 0.18 -16.93 24.26
N PRO A 83 -0.47 -15.92 24.87
CA PRO A 83 0.21 -14.74 25.42
C PRO A 83 1.11 -15.04 26.63
N THR A 84 0.88 -16.14 27.35
CA THR A 84 1.71 -16.54 28.50
C THR A 84 3.05 -17.12 28.07
N LYS A 85 3.09 -17.79 26.91
CA LYS A 85 4.30 -18.39 26.34
C LYS A 85 5.19 -17.37 25.63
N PHE A 86 4.60 -16.38 24.94
CA PHE A 86 5.33 -15.45 24.08
C PHE A 86 5.33 -14.02 24.63
N ASN A 87 6.36 -13.68 25.43
CA ASN A 87 6.50 -12.38 26.08
C ASN A 87 7.30 -11.37 25.23
N GLY A 88 6.79 -11.06 24.03
CA GLY A 88 7.37 -10.06 23.12
C GLY A 88 7.97 -10.64 21.84
N LEU A 89 8.29 -9.76 20.90
CA LEU A 89 8.72 -10.15 19.55
C LEU A 89 10.07 -10.89 19.53
N LEU A 90 11.13 -10.31 20.10
CA LEU A 90 12.46 -10.94 20.08
C LEU A 90 12.52 -12.27 20.87
N PRO A 91 11.96 -12.36 22.09
CA PRO A 91 11.87 -13.64 22.79
C PRO A 91 11.04 -14.65 22.00
N GLY A 92 9.93 -14.23 21.40
CA GLY A 92 9.08 -15.12 20.61
C GLY A 92 9.76 -15.66 19.35
N ILE A 93 10.56 -14.86 18.66
CA ILE A 93 11.40 -15.34 17.54
C ILE A 93 12.32 -16.45 18.02
N LYS A 94 13.01 -16.24 19.14
CA LYS A 94 13.93 -17.22 19.71
C LYS A 94 13.21 -18.51 20.12
N THR A 95 12.07 -18.40 20.80
CA THR A 95 11.25 -19.55 21.23
C THR A 95 10.79 -20.39 20.05
N ILE A 96 10.24 -19.76 19.00
CA ILE A 96 9.78 -20.48 17.81
C ILE A 96 10.97 -21.15 17.10
N ALA A 97 12.08 -20.43 16.93
CA ALA A 97 13.27 -20.98 16.30
C ALA A 97 13.86 -22.17 17.06
N SER A 98 13.81 -22.16 18.40
CA SER A 98 14.34 -23.26 19.22
C SER A 98 13.41 -24.46 19.32
N GLU A 99 12.09 -24.25 19.33
CA GLU A 99 11.12 -25.34 19.54
C GLU A 99 10.61 -25.96 18.24
N GLU A 100 10.44 -25.16 17.19
CA GLU A 100 9.84 -25.58 15.92
C GLU A 100 10.83 -25.49 14.74
N GLY A 101 12.02 -24.93 14.98
CA GLY A 101 13.06 -24.71 13.98
C GLY A 101 13.00 -23.34 13.31
N ALA A 102 14.13 -22.86 12.78
CA ALA A 102 14.23 -21.53 12.16
C ALA A 102 13.31 -21.34 10.95
N SER A 103 13.02 -22.41 10.19
CA SER A 103 12.07 -22.36 9.07
C SER A 103 10.62 -22.11 9.52
N ALA A 104 10.27 -22.38 10.78
CA ALA A 104 8.95 -22.14 11.31
C ALA A 104 8.57 -20.65 11.35
N LEU A 105 9.57 -19.76 11.41
CA LEU A 105 9.38 -18.31 11.32
C LEU A 105 8.80 -17.86 9.96
N PHE A 106 8.93 -18.69 8.92
CA PHE A 106 8.37 -18.39 7.59
C PHE A 106 7.10 -19.18 7.30
N LYS A 107 6.46 -19.78 8.30
CA LYS A 107 5.17 -20.47 8.10
C LYS A 107 4.13 -19.52 7.52
N GLY A 108 3.46 -19.98 6.45
CA GLY A 108 2.48 -19.17 5.74
C GLY A 108 3.09 -18.08 4.85
N TRP A 109 4.40 -18.07 4.56
CA TRP A 109 5.00 -17.09 3.65
C TRP A 109 4.33 -17.10 2.26
N ALA A 110 3.98 -18.27 1.71
CA ALA A 110 3.37 -18.38 0.39
C ALA A 110 1.97 -17.76 0.31
N PRO A 111 0.99 -18.09 1.18
CA PRO A 111 -0.28 -17.38 1.18
C PRO A 111 -0.13 -15.90 1.51
N THR A 112 0.84 -15.49 2.35
CA THR A 112 1.17 -14.07 2.55
C THR A 112 1.60 -13.41 1.24
N ALA A 113 2.60 -13.97 0.55
CA ALA A 113 3.13 -13.41 -0.68
C ALA A 113 2.04 -13.29 -1.76
N ILE A 114 1.27 -14.35 -1.99
CA ILE A 114 0.22 -14.38 -3.01
C ILE A 114 -0.93 -13.42 -2.65
N GLY A 115 -1.42 -13.50 -1.40
CA GLY A 115 -2.54 -12.71 -0.94
C GLY A 115 -2.25 -11.21 -0.94
N TYR A 116 -1.14 -10.79 -0.35
CA TYR A 116 -0.75 -9.38 -0.29
C TYR A 116 -0.28 -8.82 -1.64
N SER A 117 0.23 -9.67 -2.54
CA SER A 117 0.47 -9.27 -3.93
C SER A 117 -0.85 -8.93 -4.65
N ALA A 118 -1.85 -9.80 -4.54
CA ALA A 118 -3.17 -9.57 -5.13
C ALA A 118 -3.88 -8.37 -4.50
N GLN A 119 -3.79 -8.22 -3.16
CA GLN A 119 -4.26 -7.03 -2.47
C GLN A 119 -3.57 -5.77 -3.00
N GLY A 120 -2.25 -5.76 -3.06
CA GLY A 120 -1.46 -4.62 -3.52
C GLY A 120 -1.80 -4.21 -4.95
N MET A 121 -1.99 -5.19 -5.83
CA MET A 121 -2.43 -5.00 -7.20
C MET A 121 -3.72 -4.17 -7.26
N CYS A 122 -4.78 -4.64 -6.60
CA CYS A 122 -6.06 -3.97 -6.58
C CYS A 122 -5.99 -2.63 -5.84
N LYS A 123 -5.31 -2.59 -4.69
CA LYS A 123 -5.22 -1.42 -3.82
C LYS A 123 -4.60 -0.22 -4.55
N PHE A 124 -3.41 -0.38 -5.14
CA PHE A 124 -2.72 0.73 -5.79
C PHE A 124 -3.25 1.01 -7.20
N GLY A 125 -3.60 -0.05 -7.96
CA GLY A 125 -4.16 0.10 -9.29
C GLY A 125 -5.53 0.77 -9.29
N PHE A 126 -6.47 0.25 -8.50
CA PHE A 126 -7.81 0.81 -8.42
C PHE A 126 -7.85 2.15 -7.67
N TYR A 127 -6.90 2.43 -6.78
CA TYR A 127 -6.83 3.75 -6.16
C TYR A 127 -6.66 4.87 -7.19
N GLU A 128 -5.72 4.71 -8.13
CA GLU A 128 -5.53 5.71 -9.19
C GLU A 128 -6.75 5.78 -10.12
N PHE A 129 -7.32 4.63 -10.49
CA PHE A 129 -8.54 4.59 -11.32
C PHE A 129 -9.72 5.31 -10.64
N PHE A 130 -10.00 5.00 -9.38
CA PHE A 130 -11.11 5.60 -8.64
C PHE A 130 -10.86 7.07 -8.33
N LYS A 131 -9.60 7.49 -8.12
CA LYS A 131 -9.25 8.91 -8.02
C LYS A 131 -9.65 9.66 -9.28
N ASP A 132 -9.28 9.16 -10.45
CA ASP A 132 -9.63 9.80 -11.73
C ASP A 132 -11.14 9.79 -11.97
N MET A 133 -11.80 8.67 -11.67
CA MET A 133 -13.24 8.54 -11.80
C MET A 133 -14.00 9.53 -10.91
N TYR A 134 -13.65 9.61 -9.62
CA TYR A 134 -14.30 10.52 -8.68
C TYR A 134 -13.93 11.98 -8.93
N SER A 135 -12.71 12.24 -9.41
CA SER A 135 -12.33 13.55 -9.91
C SER A 135 -13.23 13.95 -11.08
N ASN A 136 -13.32 13.12 -12.13
CA ASN A 136 -14.19 13.36 -13.29
C ASN A 136 -15.67 13.58 -12.94
N ILE A 137 -16.18 12.88 -11.93
CA ILE A 137 -17.55 13.08 -11.40
C ILE A 137 -17.68 14.44 -10.71
N ALA A 138 -16.68 14.86 -9.93
CA ALA A 138 -16.68 16.13 -9.22
C ALA A 138 -16.57 17.35 -10.16
N GLY A 139 -15.79 17.25 -11.23
CA GLY A 139 -15.42 18.38 -12.09
C GLY A 139 -14.15 19.10 -11.61
N GLU A 140 -13.51 19.90 -12.47
CA GLU A 140 -12.14 20.40 -12.26
C GLU A 140 -11.97 21.17 -10.94
N GLU A 141 -12.83 22.16 -10.71
CA GLU A 141 -12.79 23.00 -9.51
C GLU A 141 -13.05 22.18 -8.23
N ASN A 142 -14.08 21.34 -8.27
CA ASN A 142 -14.49 20.52 -7.13
C ASN A 142 -13.48 19.41 -6.83
N ALA A 143 -12.78 18.89 -7.84
CA ALA A 143 -11.75 17.89 -7.62
C ALA A 143 -10.58 18.46 -6.83
N TYR A 144 -10.21 19.71 -7.06
CA TYR A 144 -9.21 20.38 -6.23
C TYR A 144 -9.72 20.69 -4.82
N LYS A 145 -10.96 21.21 -4.72
CA LYS A 145 -11.61 21.61 -3.46
C LYS A 145 -11.88 20.42 -2.53
N TYR A 146 -12.38 19.32 -3.09
CA TYR A 146 -12.78 18.11 -2.37
C TYR A 146 -11.78 16.96 -2.53
N ARG A 147 -10.51 17.24 -2.91
CA ARG A 147 -9.47 16.22 -3.12
C ARG A 147 -9.29 15.26 -1.95
N GLY A 148 -9.45 15.76 -0.71
CA GLY A 148 -9.40 14.92 0.48
C GLY A 148 -10.50 13.86 0.52
N ALA A 149 -11.74 14.23 0.18
CA ALA A 149 -12.85 13.29 0.04
C ALA A 149 -12.64 12.32 -1.13
N ILE A 150 -12.04 12.78 -2.23
CA ILE A 150 -11.68 11.92 -3.36
C ILE A 150 -10.63 10.88 -2.96
N TYR A 151 -9.60 11.25 -2.21
CA TYR A 151 -8.60 10.30 -1.70
C TYR A 151 -9.23 9.26 -0.78
N LEU A 152 -10.13 9.68 0.11
CA LEU A 152 -10.86 8.79 1.01
C LEU A 152 -11.79 7.83 0.24
N ALA A 153 -12.61 8.35 -0.68
CA ALA A 153 -13.53 7.54 -1.48
C ALA A 153 -12.77 6.58 -2.41
N GLY A 154 -11.70 7.06 -3.06
CA GLY A 154 -10.85 6.28 -3.96
C GLY A 154 -10.16 5.12 -3.22
N SER A 155 -9.57 5.41 -2.07
CA SER A 155 -8.88 4.40 -1.26
C SER A 155 -9.85 3.39 -0.63
N ALA A 156 -11.04 3.82 -0.18
CA ALA A 156 -12.07 2.91 0.31
C ALA A 156 -12.58 1.96 -0.78
N SER A 157 -12.84 2.48 -1.98
CA SER A 157 -13.31 1.71 -3.12
C SER A 157 -12.25 0.71 -3.58
N ALA A 158 -10.98 1.13 -3.63
CA ALA A 158 -9.87 0.25 -3.99
C ALA A 158 -9.69 -0.88 -2.97
N GLU A 159 -9.73 -0.56 -1.67
CA GLU A 159 -9.55 -1.55 -0.61
C GLU A 159 -10.69 -2.57 -0.57
N PHE A 160 -11.92 -2.16 -0.88
CA PHE A 160 -13.07 -3.07 -0.97
C PHE A 160 -12.78 -4.27 -1.88
N PHE A 161 -12.29 -4.02 -3.10
CA PHE A 161 -11.93 -5.08 -4.05
C PHE A 161 -10.60 -5.76 -3.67
N ALA A 162 -9.65 -5.02 -3.11
CA ALA A 162 -8.38 -5.58 -2.67
C ALA A 162 -8.56 -6.64 -1.57
N ASP A 163 -9.48 -6.40 -0.64
CA ASP A 163 -9.82 -7.35 0.42
C ASP A 163 -10.53 -8.59 -0.11
N MET A 164 -11.32 -8.48 -1.18
CA MET A 164 -11.88 -9.65 -1.86
C MET A 164 -10.77 -10.53 -2.46
N ALA A 165 -9.75 -9.91 -3.05
CA ALA A 165 -8.59 -10.64 -3.58
C ALA A 165 -7.71 -11.25 -2.47
N LEU A 166 -7.60 -10.56 -1.33
CA LEU A 166 -6.79 -10.98 -0.18
C LEU A 166 -7.45 -12.11 0.64
N CYS A 167 -8.76 -12.03 0.86
CA CYS A 167 -9.48 -12.83 1.87
C CYS A 167 -9.21 -14.34 1.82
N PRO A 168 -9.22 -15.02 0.65
CA PRO A 168 -8.95 -16.45 0.60
C PRO A 168 -7.56 -16.80 1.16
N MET A 169 -6.55 -16.02 0.78
CA MET A 169 -5.16 -16.25 1.20
C MET A 169 -4.92 -15.82 2.64
N GLU A 170 -5.58 -14.76 3.10
CA GLU A 170 -5.52 -14.32 4.50
C GLU A 170 -6.08 -15.38 5.45
N MET A 171 -7.20 -16.02 5.09
CA MET A 171 -7.77 -17.12 5.87
C MET A 171 -6.80 -18.31 5.97
N VAL A 172 -6.17 -18.69 4.85
CA VAL A 172 -5.16 -19.76 4.83
C VAL A 172 -3.95 -19.38 5.67
N LYS A 173 -3.42 -18.15 5.50
CA LYS A 173 -2.28 -17.63 6.25
C LYS A 173 -2.54 -17.70 7.75
N VAL A 174 -3.65 -17.10 8.22
CA VAL A 174 -3.99 -17.04 9.64
C VAL A 174 -4.12 -18.46 10.20
N LYS A 175 -4.77 -19.38 9.49
CA LYS A 175 -4.89 -20.77 9.95
C LYS A 175 -3.53 -21.46 10.06
N VAL A 176 -2.66 -21.32 9.07
CA VAL A 176 -1.30 -21.90 9.10
C VAL A 176 -0.44 -21.32 10.22
N GLN A 177 -0.55 -20.03 10.50
CA GLN A 177 0.28 -19.33 11.50
C GLN A 177 -0.20 -19.52 12.95
N THR A 178 -1.48 -19.82 13.14
CA THR A 178 -2.09 -19.96 14.49
C THR A 178 -2.32 -21.40 14.92
N SER A 179 -2.26 -22.36 13.98
CA SER A 179 -2.45 -23.78 14.32
C SER A 179 -1.22 -24.34 15.03
N PRO A 180 -1.40 -25.11 16.13
CA PRO A 180 -0.29 -25.79 16.78
C PRO A 180 0.50 -26.69 15.82
N ALA A 181 1.81 -26.83 16.06
CA ALA A 181 2.68 -27.67 15.24
C ALA A 181 2.10 -29.09 15.09
N GLY A 182 2.05 -29.58 13.84
CA GLY A 182 1.52 -30.92 13.51
C GLY A 182 0.00 -31.04 13.41
N THR A 183 -0.78 -30.02 13.75
CA THR A 183 -2.26 -30.08 13.72
C THR A 183 -2.88 -29.62 12.40
N PHE A 184 -2.15 -28.85 11.60
CA PHE A 184 -2.62 -28.33 10.32
C PHE A 184 -1.47 -28.34 9.29
N PRO A 185 -1.75 -28.64 8.00
CA PRO A 185 -0.73 -28.61 6.97
C PRO A 185 -0.13 -27.21 6.78
N VAL A 186 1.20 -27.15 6.71
CA VAL A 186 1.95 -25.90 6.48
C VAL A 186 2.17 -25.63 5.00
N GLU A 187 2.32 -26.69 4.21
CA GLU A 187 2.50 -26.61 2.76
C GLU A 187 1.29 -25.97 2.09
N PHE A 188 1.53 -25.01 1.19
CA PHE A 188 0.49 -24.15 0.64
C PHE A 188 -0.67 -24.92 0.01
N GLY A 189 -0.37 -25.89 -0.86
CA GLY A 189 -1.41 -26.68 -1.55
C GLY A 189 -2.26 -27.50 -0.57
N ALA A 190 -1.61 -28.13 0.41
CA ALA A 190 -2.28 -28.92 1.44
C ALA A 190 -3.11 -28.03 2.40
N ALA A 191 -2.60 -26.85 2.76
CA ALA A 191 -3.32 -25.85 3.54
C ALA A 191 -4.60 -25.36 2.85
N VAL A 192 -4.51 -25.05 1.55
CA VAL A 192 -5.68 -24.65 0.76
C VAL A 192 -6.68 -25.81 0.65
N ALA A 193 -6.21 -27.04 0.42
CA ALA A 193 -7.08 -28.22 0.36
C ALA A 193 -7.79 -28.47 1.70
N ALA A 194 -7.08 -28.36 2.83
CA ALA A 194 -7.66 -28.50 4.15
C ALA A 194 -8.68 -27.39 4.49
N MET A 195 -8.43 -26.15 4.07
CA MET A 195 -9.40 -25.06 4.21
C MET A 195 -10.66 -25.31 3.37
N LYS A 196 -10.51 -25.82 2.14
CA LYS A 196 -11.64 -26.18 1.27
C LYS A 196 -12.46 -27.33 1.86
N ALA A 197 -11.81 -28.36 2.41
CA ALA A 197 -12.47 -29.48 3.06
C ALA A 197 -13.30 -29.03 4.28
N ASN A 198 -12.80 -28.06 5.05
CA ASN A 198 -13.49 -27.48 6.20
C ASN A 198 -14.27 -26.19 5.87
N SER A 199 -14.71 -26.02 4.62
CA SER A 199 -15.38 -24.80 4.14
C SER A 199 -16.71 -24.54 4.84
N ALA A 200 -17.44 -25.58 5.23
CA ALA A 200 -18.70 -25.45 5.97
C ALA A 200 -18.53 -24.79 7.34
N GLU A 201 -17.44 -25.11 8.06
CA GLU A 201 -17.14 -24.55 9.38
C GLU A 201 -16.46 -23.18 9.26
N THR A 202 -15.46 -23.08 8.39
CA THR A 202 -14.63 -21.87 8.24
C THR A 202 -15.28 -20.79 7.38
N ARG A 203 -16.34 -21.13 6.64
CA ARG A 203 -16.96 -20.29 5.59
C ARG A 203 -15.96 -19.87 4.51
N PHE A 204 -14.95 -20.69 4.25
CA PHE A 204 -13.95 -20.44 3.22
C PHE A 204 -14.60 -20.31 1.83
N PRO A 205 -14.21 -19.34 0.97
CA PRO A 205 -13.04 -18.46 1.10
C PRO A 205 -13.31 -17.03 1.60
N PHE A 206 -14.56 -16.68 1.91
CA PHE A 206 -14.95 -15.30 2.26
C PHE A 206 -15.49 -15.14 3.69
N GLY A 207 -15.32 -16.15 4.54
CA GLY A 207 -15.82 -16.19 5.91
C GLY A 207 -15.34 -15.03 6.79
N SER A 208 -14.14 -14.51 6.51
CA SER A 208 -13.55 -13.37 7.23
C SER A 208 -13.67 -12.03 6.50
N LEU A 209 -14.41 -11.95 5.39
CA LEU A 209 -14.43 -10.75 4.53
C LEU A 209 -15.00 -9.52 5.25
N VAL A 210 -16.10 -9.67 5.99
CA VAL A 210 -16.70 -8.54 6.73
C VAL A 210 -15.79 -8.03 7.85
N PRO A 211 -15.21 -8.89 8.73
CA PRO A 211 -14.18 -8.45 9.67
C PRO A 211 -12.95 -7.82 8.99
N LEU A 212 -12.58 -8.30 7.80
CA LEU A 212 -11.47 -7.76 7.02
C LEU A 212 -11.78 -6.32 6.58
N TRP A 213 -12.91 -6.08 5.92
CA TRP A 213 -13.33 -4.74 5.49
C TRP A 213 -13.44 -3.75 6.65
N SER A 214 -14.06 -4.15 7.77
CA SER A 214 -14.21 -3.30 8.95
C SER A 214 -12.89 -2.78 9.51
N ARG A 215 -11.80 -3.52 9.30
CA ARG A 215 -10.45 -3.16 9.75
C ARG A 215 -9.65 -2.45 8.66
N GLN A 216 -9.65 -3.01 7.47
CA GLN A 216 -8.73 -2.64 6.39
C GLN A 216 -9.17 -1.38 5.64
N ILE A 217 -10.48 -1.18 5.44
CA ILE A 217 -10.99 0.01 4.74
C ILE A 217 -10.67 1.28 5.54
N PRO A 218 -11.02 1.40 6.85
CA PRO A 218 -10.69 2.61 7.61
C PRO A 218 -9.18 2.85 7.70
N TYR A 219 -8.41 1.77 7.89
CA TYR A 219 -6.95 1.84 7.93
C TYR A 219 -6.38 2.38 6.61
N THR A 220 -6.84 1.86 5.47
CA THR A 220 -6.37 2.28 4.15
C THR A 220 -6.81 3.70 3.80
N MET A 221 -8.02 4.10 4.16
CA MET A 221 -8.50 5.48 4.03
C MET A 221 -7.58 6.46 4.75
N ALA A 222 -7.31 6.21 6.03
CA ALA A 222 -6.42 7.06 6.82
C ALA A 222 -5.00 7.09 6.22
N LYS A 223 -4.44 5.92 5.88
CA LYS A 223 -3.10 5.78 5.32
C LYS A 223 -2.92 6.61 4.04
N PHE A 224 -3.83 6.49 3.08
CA PHE A 224 -3.72 7.19 1.79
C PHE A 224 -4.00 8.67 1.93
N PHE A 225 -5.02 9.05 2.71
CA PHE A 225 -5.33 10.46 2.96
C PHE A 225 -4.15 11.20 3.62
N PHE A 226 -3.60 10.64 4.71
CA PHE A 226 -2.47 11.27 5.39
C PHE A 226 -1.20 11.24 4.54
N PHE A 227 -0.96 10.18 3.77
CA PHE A 227 0.17 10.14 2.85
C PHE A 227 0.12 11.29 1.85
N GLU A 228 -0.98 11.46 1.13
CA GLU A 228 -1.14 12.53 0.13
C GLU A 228 -1.00 13.92 0.79
N LYS A 229 -1.58 14.10 1.99
CA LYS A 229 -1.50 15.38 2.73
C LYS A 229 -0.09 15.69 3.23
N VAL A 230 0.64 14.70 3.70
CA VAL A 230 2.03 14.89 4.15
C VAL A 230 2.94 15.17 2.96
N VAL A 231 2.76 14.47 1.82
CA VAL A 231 3.50 14.79 0.59
C VAL A 231 3.18 16.21 0.11
N GLU A 232 1.90 16.61 0.07
CA GLU A 232 1.48 17.98 -0.23
C GLU A 232 2.17 18.99 0.69
N ALA A 233 2.22 18.72 2.00
CA ALA A 233 2.88 19.59 2.98
C ALA A 233 4.40 19.70 2.76
N PHE A 234 5.09 18.59 2.46
CA PHE A 234 6.52 18.61 2.14
C PHE A 234 6.81 19.51 0.93
N TYR A 235 6.07 19.34 -0.17
CA TYR A 235 6.29 20.14 -1.38
C TYR A 235 5.73 21.57 -1.30
N THR A 236 4.89 21.88 -0.32
CA THR A 236 4.37 23.25 -0.12
C THR A 236 5.24 24.06 0.85
N HIS A 237 5.82 23.42 1.87
CA HIS A 237 6.49 24.12 2.97
C HIS A 237 7.98 23.85 3.09
N VAL A 238 8.48 22.72 2.58
CA VAL A 238 9.90 22.31 2.74
C VAL A 238 10.64 22.36 1.40
N PHE A 239 10.01 21.83 0.36
CA PHE A 239 10.56 21.70 -0.99
C PHE A 239 9.69 22.49 -1.97
N THR A 240 9.78 23.81 -1.90
CA THR A 240 8.87 24.77 -2.57
C THR A 240 9.06 24.87 -4.08
N GLU A 241 10.17 24.36 -4.62
CA GLU A 241 10.39 24.30 -6.07
C GLU A 241 9.49 23.25 -6.73
N PRO A 242 9.24 23.33 -8.05
CA PRO A 242 8.47 22.30 -8.75
C PRO A 242 9.05 20.91 -8.50
N LYS A 243 8.21 19.91 -8.20
CA LYS A 243 8.65 18.55 -7.88
C LYS A 243 9.66 17.97 -8.88
N SER A 244 9.52 18.30 -10.17
CA SER A 244 10.41 17.88 -11.25
C SER A 244 11.83 18.43 -11.17
N SER A 245 12.07 19.53 -10.44
CA SER A 245 13.41 20.11 -10.27
C SER A 245 14.28 19.34 -9.29
N TYR A 246 13.67 18.57 -8.37
CA TYR A 246 14.41 17.81 -7.37
C TYR A 246 14.93 16.47 -7.91
N PRO A 247 16.13 16.03 -7.50
CA PRO A 247 16.63 14.70 -7.82
C PRO A 247 15.65 13.59 -7.40
N LYS A 248 15.64 12.48 -8.16
CA LYS A 248 14.76 11.34 -7.87
C LYS A 248 15.01 10.75 -6.48
N SER A 249 16.25 10.76 -5.99
CA SER A 249 16.58 10.35 -4.63
C SER A 249 15.85 11.18 -3.57
N THR A 250 15.78 12.50 -3.74
CA THR A 250 15.03 13.41 -2.86
C THR A 250 13.53 13.13 -2.95
N GLN A 251 12.99 12.95 -4.15
CA GLN A 251 11.57 12.62 -4.33
C GLN A 251 11.19 11.31 -3.62
N LEU A 252 12.02 10.27 -3.76
CA LEU A 252 11.82 8.98 -3.09
C LEU A 252 12.03 9.07 -1.57
N GLY A 253 12.96 9.92 -1.11
CA GLY A 253 13.14 10.21 0.31
C GLY A 253 11.91 10.87 0.92
N VAL A 254 11.32 11.85 0.22
CA VAL A 254 10.04 12.48 0.62
C VAL A 254 8.92 11.45 0.63
N THR A 255 8.85 10.55 -0.36
CA THR A 255 7.87 9.45 -0.36
C THR A 255 8.01 8.58 0.88
N PHE A 256 9.23 8.11 1.19
CA PHE A 256 9.45 7.25 2.36
C PHE A 256 9.09 7.98 3.66
N ALA A 257 9.55 9.22 3.84
CA ALA A 257 9.25 10.03 5.02
C ALA A 257 7.75 10.30 5.17
N SER A 258 7.07 10.61 4.06
CA SER A 258 5.62 10.83 4.05
C SER A 258 4.85 9.55 4.37
N GLY A 259 5.28 8.41 3.83
CA GLY A 259 4.74 7.10 4.17
C GLY A 259 4.94 6.79 5.65
N TYR A 260 6.14 7.01 6.18
CA TYR A 260 6.43 6.80 7.59
C TYR A 260 5.54 7.65 8.49
N LEU A 261 5.48 8.97 8.28
CA LEU A 261 4.66 9.89 9.06
C LEU A 261 3.17 9.59 8.93
N ALA A 262 2.67 9.27 7.74
CA ALA A 262 1.29 8.83 7.55
C ALA A 262 0.98 7.54 8.32
N GLY A 263 1.93 6.59 8.33
CA GLY A 263 1.84 5.38 9.14
C GLY A 263 1.81 5.66 10.64
N VAL A 264 2.60 6.62 11.14
CA VAL A 264 2.57 7.06 12.55
C VAL A 264 1.23 7.68 12.90
N ILE A 265 0.73 8.62 12.09
CA ILE A 265 -0.57 9.27 12.32
C ILE A 265 -1.69 8.22 12.30
N CYS A 266 -1.68 7.33 11.30
CA CYS A 266 -2.64 6.25 11.19
C CYS A 266 -2.58 5.32 12.40
N ALA A 267 -1.37 4.96 12.87
CA ALA A 267 -1.21 4.15 14.07
C ALA A 267 -1.85 4.84 15.28
N ILE A 268 -1.55 6.11 15.54
CA ILE A 268 -2.08 6.87 16.69
C ILE A 268 -3.62 6.94 16.64
N VAL A 269 -4.20 7.26 15.47
CA VAL A 269 -5.65 7.42 15.31
C VAL A 269 -6.39 6.08 15.41
N SER A 270 -5.83 5.01 14.84
CA SER A 270 -6.45 3.68 14.83
C SER A 270 -6.20 2.86 16.10
N HIS A 271 -5.20 3.22 16.91
CA HIS A 271 -4.74 2.39 18.04
C HIS A 271 -5.83 2.04 19.07
N PRO A 272 -6.71 2.97 19.50
CA PRO A 272 -7.76 2.64 20.47
C PRO A 272 -8.75 1.62 19.91
N ALA A 273 -9.20 1.82 18.67
CA ALA A 273 -10.15 0.92 18.01
C ALA A 273 -9.53 -0.48 17.78
N ASP A 274 -8.30 -0.53 17.30
CA ASP A 274 -7.59 -1.79 17.08
C ASP A 274 -7.29 -2.54 18.39
N SER A 275 -7.04 -1.81 19.47
CA SER A 275 -6.85 -2.40 20.80
C SER A 275 -8.14 -3.05 21.28
N VAL A 276 -9.30 -2.41 21.08
CA VAL A 276 -10.60 -3.00 21.44
C VAL A 276 -10.92 -4.23 20.58
N VAL A 277 -10.74 -4.16 19.26
CA VAL A 277 -10.93 -5.32 18.36
C VAL A 277 -10.03 -6.49 18.76
N SER A 278 -8.78 -6.21 19.11
CA SER A 278 -7.83 -7.24 19.55
C SER A 278 -8.25 -7.87 20.89
N LEU A 279 -8.79 -7.08 21.81
CA LEU A 279 -9.30 -7.57 23.10
C LEU A 279 -10.57 -8.39 22.95
N MET A 280 -11.45 -8.04 21.99
CA MET A 280 -12.64 -8.84 21.65
C MET A 280 -12.29 -10.23 21.14
N GLY A 281 -11.13 -10.39 20.49
CA GLY A 281 -10.64 -11.69 20.03
C GLY A 281 -10.24 -12.66 21.15
N LYS A 282 -10.11 -12.19 22.40
CA LYS A 282 -9.71 -13.04 23.53
C LYS A 282 -10.87 -13.88 24.05
N ALA A 283 -10.58 -15.12 24.43
CA ALA A 283 -11.56 -16.05 24.99
C ALA A 283 -12.28 -15.48 26.22
N GLU A 284 -11.57 -14.73 27.06
CA GLU A 284 -12.05 -14.07 28.28
C GLU A 284 -13.09 -12.95 28.01
N ASN A 285 -13.11 -12.41 26.80
CA ASN A 285 -14.01 -11.33 26.40
C ASN A 285 -15.12 -11.80 25.45
N LYS A 286 -15.28 -13.13 25.27
CA LYS A 286 -16.38 -13.69 24.48
C LYS A 286 -17.72 -13.24 25.05
N GLY A 287 -18.54 -12.60 24.21
CA GLY A 287 -19.87 -12.11 24.56
C GLY A 287 -19.92 -10.68 25.11
N LYS A 288 -18.77 -10.03 25.38
CA LYS A 288 -18.75 -8.62 25.81
C LYS A 288 -18.88 -7.68 24.61
N GLY A 289 -19.63 -6.59 24.79
CA GLY A 289 -19.77 -5.52 23.79
C GLY A 289 -18.54 -4.62 23.72
N PHE A 290 -18.37 -3.91 22.60
CA PHE A 290 -17.29 -2.93 22.38
C PHE A 290 -17.15 -1.92 23.54
N GLY A 291 -18.29 -1.35 23.98
CA GLY A 291 -18.32 -0.35 25.04
C GLY A 291 -17.89 -0.91 26.40
N GLN A 292 -18.27 -2.16 26.70
CA GLN A 292 -17.93 -2.83 27.96
C GLN A 292 -16.42 -3.11 28.05
N ILE A 293 -15.82 -3.62 26.98
CA ILE A 293 -14.36 -3.84 26.93
C ILE A 293 -13.62 -2.51 27.02
N ALA A 294 -14.15 -1.47 26.37
CA ALA A 294 -13.56 -0.15 26.42
C ALA A 294 -13.59 0.47 27.83
N SER A 295 -14.70 0.31 28.55
CA SER A 295 -14.81 0.77 29.94
C SER A 295 -13.93 -0.04 30.90
N GLU A 296 -13.88 -1.37 30.75
CA GLU A 296 -13.09 -2.25 31.61
C GLU A 296 -11.57 -2.05 31.42
N THR A 297 -11.13 -1.77 30.19
CA THR A 297 -9.70 -1.55 29.89
C THR A 297 -9.25 -0.13 30.23
N GLY A 298 -10.15 0.84 30.03
CA GLY A 298 -9.87 2.26 30.16
C GLY A 298 -9.23 2.87 28.91
N LEU A 299 -9.70 4.05 28.51
CA LEU A 299 -9.30 4.72 27.27
C LEU A 299 -7.79 5.02 27.19
N VAL A 300 -7.16 5.35 28.32
CA VAL A 300 -5.71 5.62 28.38
C VAL A 300 -4.91 4.36 28.06
N ASN A 301 -5.28 3.21 28.64
CA ASN A 301 -4.61 1.95 28.36
C ASN A 301 -4.82 1.51 26.91
N LEU A 302 -6.04 1.69 26.38
CA LEU A 302 -6.35 1.43 24.99
C LEU A 302 -5.56 2.31 24.02
N ALA A 303 -5.30 3.57 24.40
CA ALA A 303 -4.57 4.52 23.56
C ALA A 303 -3.04 4.39 23.65
N THR A 304 -2.50 3.87 24.76
CA THR A 304 -1.05 3.91 25.02
C THR A 304 -0.37 2.54 24.99
N LYS A 305 -1.05 1.47 25.40
CA LYS A 305 -0.43 0.14 25.52
C LYS A 305 -0.10 -0.45 24.15
N GLY A 306 1.18 -0.64 23.86
CA GLY A 306 1.65 -1.19 22.59
C GLY A 306 1.72 -0.18 21.43
N LEU A 307 1.41 1.10 21.67
CA LEU A 307 1.43 2.14 20.64
C LEU A 307 2.85 2.33 20.06
N GLY A 308 3.88 2.37 20.91
CA GLY A 308 5.27 2.57 20.44
C GLY A 308 5.74 1.48 19.46
N THR A 309 5.48 0.22 19.79
CA THR A 309 5.78 -0.91 18.89
C THR A 309 4.99 -0.81 17.58
N ARG A 310 3.73 -0.40 17.66
CA ARG A 310 2.86 -0.22 16.49
C ARG A 310 3.35 0.92 15.60
N ILE A 311 3.77 2.06 16.16
CA ILE A 311 4.35 3.20 15.43
C ILE A 311 5.56 2.75 14.62
N ILE A 312 6.50 2.06 15.25
CA ILE A 312 7.72 1.58 14.57
C ILE A 312 7.34 0.61 13.46
N MET A 313 6.51 -0.41 13.75
CA MET A 313 6.16 -1.44 12.77
C MET A 313 5.34 -0.88 11.60
N ILE A 314 4.25 -0.16 11.88
CA ILE A 314 3.33 0.36 10.86
C ILE A 314 3.96 1.51 10.08
N GLY A 315 4.68 2.40 10.75
CA GLY A 315 5.40 3.50 10.12
C GLY A 315 6.45 2.98 9.14
N THR A 316 7.35 2.09 9.58
CA THR A 316 8.38 1.52 8.70
C THR A 316 7.79 0.71 7.56
N LEU A 317 6.79 -0.14 7.83
CA LEU A 317 6.12 -0.92 6.80
C LEU A 317 5.46 -0.03 5.75
N THR A 318 4.74 1.01 6.18
CA THR A 318 4.07 1.94 5.27
C THR A 318 5.07 2.75 4.45
N GLY A 319 6.12 3.28 5.10
CA GLY A 319 7.20 3.99 4.42
C GLY A 319 7.87 3.12 3.35
N ALA A 320 8.21 1.87 3.70
CA ALA A 320 8.81 0.92 2.76
C ALA A 320 7.88 0.58 1.59
N GLN A 321 6.58 0.38 1.85
CA GLN A 321 5.59 0.12 0.80
C GLN A 321 5.52 1.26 -0.22
N TRP A 322 5.35 2.50 0.24
CA TRP A 322 5.32 3.65 -0.65
C TRP A 322 6.64 3.86 -1.38
N TRP A 323 7.77 3.64 -0.70
CA TRP A 323 9.09 3.76 -1.30
C TRP A 323 9.32 2.74 -2.41
N ILE A 324 8.98 1.46 -2.20
CA ILE A 324 9.07 0.43 -3.25
C ILE A 324 8.14 0.76 -4.42
N TYR A 325 6.91 1.19 -4.12
CA TYR A 325 5.93 1.59 -5.12
C TYR A 325 6.45 2.72 -6.01
N ASP A 326 6.91 3.82 -5.41
CA ASP A 326 7.39 4.99 -6.15
C ASP A 326 8.74 4.77 -6.82
N THR A 327 9.59 3.91 -6.26
CA THR A 327 10.83 3.46 -6.92
C THR A 327 10.48 2.73 -8.20
N PHE A 328 9.53 1.78 -8.15
CA PHE A 328 9.03 1.12 -9.36
C PHE A 328 8.43 2.12 -10.34
N LYS A 329 7.58 3.04 -9.88
CA LYS A 329 7.00 4.08 -10.75
C LYS A 329 8.08 4.88 -11.47
N THR A 330 9.11 5.30 -10.74
CA THR A 330 10.24 6.07 -11.28
C THR A 330 11.03 5.28 -12.33
N VAL A 331 11.34 4.01 -12.06
CA VAL A 331 12.03 3.13 -13.01
C VAL A 331 11.21 2.94 -14.29
N MET A 332 9.88 2.90 -14.18
CA MET A 332 8.96 2.79 -15.32
C MET A 332 8.66 4.12 -16.03
N GLY A 333 9.43 5.17 -15.73
CA GLY A 333 9.32 6.50 -16.35
C GLY A 333 8.15 7.34 -15.83
N MET A 334 7.53 6.97 -14.71
CA MET A 334 6.43 7.71 -14.09
C MET A 334 6.93 8.62 -12.96
N GLY A 335 6.15 9.64 -12.60
CA GLY A 335 6.41 10.46 -11.40
C GLY A 335 6.24 9.66 -10.11
N THR A 336 6.90 10.10 -9.02
CA THR A 336 6.58 9.57 -7.68
C THR A 336 5.18 10.05 -7.26
N SER A 337 4.56 9.37 -6.31
CA SER A 337 3.20 9.64 -5.87
C SER A 337 3.11 10.92 -5.03
N GLY A 338 1.91 11.51 -4.98
CA GLY A 338 1.62 12.76 -4.30
C GLY A 338 2.30 13.99 -4.90
N GLY A 339 1.87 15.16 -4.48
CA GLY A 339 2.33 16.44 -5.01
C GLY A 339 1.16 17.23 -5.57
N ALA A 340 0.98 18.45 -5.08
CA ALA A 340 -0.11 19.30 -5.51
C ALA A 340 -0.02 19.54 -7.02
N ALA A 341 -1.16 19.48 -7.71
CA ALA A 341 -1.29 20.16 -8.99
C ALA A 341 -0.85 21.62 -8.77
N PRO A 342 0.06 22.17 -9.59
CA PRO A 342 0.43 23.56 -9.46
C PRO A 342 -0.86 24.39 -9.52
N LYS A 343 -1.02 25.35 -8.61
CA LYS A 343 -2.03 26.40 -8.80
C LYS A 343 -1.71 27.03 -10.16
N LYS A 344 -2.54 26.77 -11.17
CA LYS A 344 -2.65 27.69 -12.30
C LYS A 344 -3.30 28.94 -11.71
N ASN A 345 -2.46 29.90 -11.32
CA ASN A 345 -2.91 31.27 -11.15
C ASN A 345 -3.36 31.82 -12.50
#